data_AF-A0A661S265-F1
#
_entry.id   AF-A0A661S265-F1
#
_cell.length_a   1.000
_cell.length_b   1.000
_cell.length_c   1.000
_cell.angle_alpha   90.00
_cell.angle_beta   90.00
_cell.angle_gamma   90.00
#
_symmetry.space_group_name_H-M   'P 1'
#
loop_
_entity.id
_entity.type
_entity.pdbx_description
1 polymer ?
#
loop_
_entity_poly.entity_id
_entity_poly.type
_entity_poly.pdbx_seq_one_letter_code
_entity_poly.pdbx_strand_id
1 'polypeptide(L)'
;MEELEGLFELDQSEGIYIDIGTKIYIEIEGVNFSVTSIFIGMLKDEFMIVTFPKRYKSVKNKLFPSNKMIVKYLYDGSVYAFQTSVIETITDPIRAIAIEYPKVVQQRELRIVKRNNVIIPGRVEAKKTEFDAVVFDLSKNGCRFKYQDNKSNLNSLREGDLLRVYCQFPGVSD
;
A
#
# COMPACT_ATOMS: atom_id res chain seq x y z
N MET A 1 -22.19 -31.84 8.08
CA MET A 1 -22.66 -30.48 7.72
C MET A 1 -21.67 -29.41 8.19
N GLU A 2 -20.93 -29.64 9.29
CA GLU A 2 -19.83 -28.76 9.74
C GLU A 2 -18.59 -28.77 8.84
N GLU A 3 -18.29 -29.87 8.12
CA GLU A 3 -17.11 -29.94 7.21
C GLU A 3 -17.26 -29.14 5.91
N LEU A 4 -18.48 -28.70 5.56
CA LEU A 4 -18.74 -27.87 4.37
C LEU A 4 -18.66 -26.37 4.67
N GLU A 5 -18.83 -25.95 5.93
CA GLU A 5 -18.72 -24.53 6.32
C GLU A 5 -17.29 -24.01 6.17
N GLY A 6 -16.28 -24.84 6.48
CA GLY A 6 -14.87 -24.49 6.29
C GLY A 6 -14.42 -24.41 4.82
N LEU A 7 -15.19 -24.99 3.88
CA LEU A 7 -14.90 -24.89 2.44
C LEU A 7 -15.39 -23.57 1.84
N PHE A 8 -16.43 -22.96 2.42
CA PHE A 8 -16.95 -21.65 1.99
C PHE A 8 -16.15 -20.46 2.53
N GLU A 9 -15.29 -20.66 3.54
CA GLU A 9 -14.35 -19.63 4.02
C GLU A 9 -13.14 -19.43 3.09
N LEU A 10 -12.85 -20.39 2.20
CA LEU A 10 -11.70 -20.32 1.27
C LEU A 10 -12.02 -19.63 -0.06
N ASP A 11 -13.28 -19.26 -0.29
CA ASP A 11 -13.76 -18.71 -1.56
C ASP A 11 -14.32 -17.28 -1.44
N GLN A 12 -13.97 -16.56 -0.37
CA GLN A 12 -14.20 -15.12 -0.31
C GLN A 12 -13.00 -14.40 -0.90
N SER A 13 -12.97 -14.27 -2.24
CA SER A 13 -12.08 -13.28 -2.85
C SER A 13 -12.51 -11.91 -2.32
N GLU A 14 -11.67 -11.23 -1.54
CA GLU A 14 -12.03 -9.92 -0.96
C GLU A 14 -12.16 -8.81 -2.02
N GLY A 15 -11.94 -9.14 -3.30
CA GLY A 15 -11.85 -8.18 -4.40
C GLY A 15 -10.44 -7.59 -4.50
N ILE A 16 -10.20 -6.84 -5.56
CA ILE A 16 -8.94 -6.10 -5.76
C ILE A 16 -9.21 -4.65 -5.38
N TYR A 17 -8.57 -4.17 -4.32
CA TYR A 17 -8.59 -2.75 -3.93
C TYR A 17 -7.23 -2.14 -4.20
N ILE A 18 -7.08 -1.40 -5.29
CA ILE A 18 -5.80 -0.81 -5.68
C ILE A 18 -6.03 0.49 -6.43
N ASP A 19 -5.30 1.55 -6.05
CA ASP A 19 -5.36 2.83 -6.74
C ASP A 19 -4.35 2.88 -7.90
N ILE A 20 -4.70 3.60 -8.97
CA ILE A 20 -3.75 3.94 -10.04
C ILE A 20 -2.51 4.62 -9.43
N GLY A 21 -1.32 4.21 -9.86
CA GLY A 21 -0.06 4.71 -9.32
C GLY A 21 0.45 3.93 -8.10
N THR A 22 -0.30 2.94 -7.58
CA THR A 22 0.16 2.07 -6.50
C THR A 22 1.43 1.34 -6.90
N LYS A 23 2.45 1.43 -6.05
CA LYS A 23 3.69 0.66 -6.21
C LYS A 23 3.42 -0.80 -5.85
N ILE A 24 3.75 -1.68 -6.77
CA ILE A 24 3.62 -3.13 -6.60
C ILE A 24 4.99 -3.80 -6.57
N TYR A 25 5.05 -4.93 -5.88
CA TYR A 25 6.19 -5.83 -5.82
C TYR A 25 5.85 -7.09 -6.60
N ILE A 26 6.74 -7.52 -7.49
CA ILE A 26 6.52 -8.66 -8.37
C ILE A 26 7.61 -9.69 -8.12
N GLU A 27 7.20 -10.91 -7.78
CA GLU A 27 8.05 -12.10 -7.72
C GLU A 27 7.77 -12.92 -8.98
N ILE A 28 8.75 -13.01 -9.88
CA ILE A 28 8.59 -13.65 -11.19
C ILE A 28 9.14 -15.08 -11.10
N GLU A 29 8.42 -16.06 -11.63
CA GLU A 29 8.88 -17.44 -11.69
C GLU A 29 10.24 -17.54 -12.40
N GLY A 30 11.19 -18.22 -11.77
CA GLY A 30 12.57 -18.34 -12.24
C GLY A 30 13.44 -17.10 -12.01
N VAL A 31 13.00 -16.13 -11.21
CA VAL A 31 13.80 -15.00 -10.70
C VAL A 31 13.87 -15.08 -9.17
N ASN A 32 15.08 -15.06 -8.61
CA ASN A 32 15.31 -15.23 -7.17
C ASN A 32 15.24 -13.91 -6.36
N PHE A 33 14.72 -12.84 -6.96
CA PHE A 33 14.54 -11.54 -6.32
C PHE A 33 13.25 -10.88 -6.80
N SER A 34 12.66 -10.05 -5.93
CA SER A 34 11.49 -9.25 -6.30
C SER A 34 11.89 -7.97 -7.04
N VAL A 35 11.03 -7.54 -7.95
CA VAL A 35 11.15 -6.26 -8.64
C VAL A 35 9.96 -5.36 -8.31
N THR A 36 10.08 -4.07 -8.61
CA THR A 36 9.00 -3.11 -8.34
C THR A 36 8.50 -2.48 -9.63
N SER A 37 7.18 -2.38 -9.75
CA SER A 37 6.44 -1.74 -10.84
C SER A 37 5.39 -0.80 -10.27
N ILE A 38 4.69 -0.08 -11.15
CA ILE A 38 3.57 0.80 -10.81
C ILE A 38 2.32 0.25 -11.50
N PHE A 39 1.22 0.15 -10.77
CA PHE A 39 -0.09 -0.19 -11.33
C PHE A 39 -0.63 0.97 -12.18
N ILE A 40 -1.03 0.67 -13.42
CA ILE A 40 -1.57 1.65 -14.38
C ILE A 40 -3.09 1.63 -14.39
N GLY A 41 -3.70 0.44 -14.39
CA GLY A 41 -5.15 0.26 -14.48
C GLY A 41 -5.52 -1.19 -14.76
N MET A 42 -6.83 -1.47 -14.83
CA MET A 42 -7.34 -2.81 -15.09
C MET A 42 -8.71 -2.75 -15.77
N LEU A 43 -9.02 -3.82 -16.49
CA LEU A 43 -10.37 -4.16 -16.87
C LEU A 43 -10.76 -5.43 -16.09
N LYS A 44 -11.80 -5.31 -15.27
CA LYS A 44 -12.20 -6.36 -14.33
C LYS A 44 -12.47 -7.67 -15.09
N ASP A 45 -11.98 -8.78 -14.53
CA ASP A 45 -12.11 -10.13 -15.06
C ASP A 45 -11.41 -10.37 -16.41
N GLU A 46 -10.71 -9.37 -16.96
CA GLU A 46 -9.93 -9.48 -18.20
C GLU A 46 -8.42 -9.38 -17.94
N PHE A 47 -7.92 -8.19 -17.57
CA PHE A 47 -6.49 -7.96 -17.39
C PHE A 47 -6.18 -6.81 -16.44
N MET A 48 -4.94 -6.80 -15.95
CA MET A 48 -4.33 -5.66 -15.27
C MET A 48 -3.12 -5.17 -16.08
N ILE A 49 -2.85 -3.87 -16.02
CA ILE A 49 -1.68 -3.24 -16.67
C ILE A 49 -0.77 -2.65 -15.59
N VAL A 50 0.52 -2.97 -15.70
CA VAL A 50 1.58 -2.45 -14.81
C VAL A 50 2.74 -1.92 -15.65
N THR A 51 3.50 -0.97 -15.14
CA THR A 51 4.72 -0.51 -15.84
C THR A 51 5.74 -1.64 -15.94
N PHE A 52 6.69 -1.51 -16.87
CA PHE A 52 7.94 -2.27 -16.76
C PHE A 52 8.58 -2.10 -15.38
N PRO A 53 9.17 -3.16 -14.80
CA PRO A 53 9.79 -3.08 -13.50
C PRO A 53 11.04 -2.20 -13.54
N LYS A 54 11.37 -1.55 -12.42
CA LYS A 54 12.59 -0.71 -12.31
C LYS A 54 13.88 -1.44 -12.74
N ARG A 55 13.94 -2.76 -12.52
CA ARG A 55 15.05 -3.64 -12.93
C ARG A 55 14.72 -4.46 -14.19
N TYR A 56 13.98 -3.88 -15.14
CA TYR A 56 13.52 -4.55 -16.36
C TYR A 56 14.60 -5.33 -17.11
N LYS A 57 15.79 -4.75 -17.33
CA LYS A 57 16.88 -5.43 -18.04
C LYS A 57 17.29 -6.76 -17.40
N SER A 58 17.19 -6.86 -16.07
CA SER A 58 17.55 -8.06 -15.31
C SER A 58 16.49 -9.17 -15.38
N VAL A 59 15.24 -8.83 -15.72
CA VAL A 59 14.11 -9.77 -15.72
C VAL A 59 13.42 -9.91 -17.08
N LYS A 60 13.84 -9.15 -18.11
CA LYS A 60 13.22 -9.11 -19.43
C LYS A 60 12.97 -10.50 -20.02
N ASN A 61 13.96 -11.39 -19.91
CA ASN A 61 13.88 -12.75 -20.47
C ASN A 61 12.89 -13.67 -19.72
N LYS A 62 12.31 -13.19 -18.61
CA LYS A 62 11.29 -13.87 -17.82
C LYS A 62 9.91 -13.20 -17.94
N LEU A 63 9.78 -12.16 -18.75
CA LEU A 63 8.51 -11.49 -19.03
C LEU A 63 7.93 -11.99 -20.36
N PHE A 64 7.80 -13.30 -20.50
CA PHE A 64 7.18 -13.94 -21.67
C PHE A 64 5.77 -14.44 -21.32
N PRO A 65 4.85 -14.56 -22.31
CA PRO A 65 3.48 -14.98 -22.08
C PRO A 65 3.37 -16.26 -21.26
N SER A 66 2.35 -16.32 -20.40
CA SER A 66 2.06 -17.40 -19.46
C SER A 66 3.09 -17.64 -18.35
N ASN A 67 4.20 -16.88 -18.28
CA ASN A 67 5.11 -16.99 -17.15
C ASN A 67 4.44 -16.49 -15.88
N LYS A 68 4.48 -17.28 -14.81
CA LYS A 68 3.77 -16.97 -13.58
C LYS A 68 4.52 -15.93 -12.76
N MET A 69 3.75 -15.17 -11.99
CA MET A 69 4.27 -14.24 -11.01
C MET A 69 3.32 -14.07 -9.83
N ILE A 70 3.87 -13.59 -8.72
CA ILE A 70 3.10 -13.15 -7.56
C ILE A 70 3.23 -11.62 -7.49
N VAL A 71 2.09 -10.94 -7.42
CA VAL A 71 2.01 -9.50 -7.21
C VAL A 71 1.64 -9.25 -5.76
N LYS A 72 2.39 -8.36 -5.09
CA LYS A 72 2.14 -7.90 -3.73
C LYS A 72 2.08 -6.38 -3.68
N TYR A 73 1.14 -5.83 -2.94
CA TYR A 73 1.03 -4.38 -2.75
C TYR A 73 0.41 -4.04 -1.40
N LEU A 74 0.56 -2.79 -0.98
CA LEU A 74 -0.05 -2.26 0.23
C LEU A 74 -1.22 -1.38 -0.15
N TYR A 75 -2.39 -1.64 0.42
CA TYR A 75 -3.55 -0.78 0.31
C TYR A 75 -4.23 -0.67 1.68
N ASP A 76 -4.48 0.57 2.11
CA ASP A 76 -5.03 0.94 3.43
C ASP A 76 -4.46 0.17 4.65
N GLY A 77 -3.17 -0.12 4.67
CA GLY A 77 -2.52 -0.83 5.79
C GLY A 77 -2.62 -2.36 5.74
N SER A 78 -3.35 -2.89 4.76
CA SER A 78 -3.36 -4.30 4.40
C SER A 78 -2.39 -4.60 3.26
N VAL A 79 -1.70 -5.74 3.36
CA VAL A 79 -0.96 -6.32 2.23
C VAL A 79 -1.91 -7.18 1.44
N TYR A 80 -1.99 -6.92 0.14
CA TYR A 80 -2.69 -7.76 -0.82
C TYR A 80 -1.67 -8.54 -1.63
N ALA A 81 -1.97 -9.81 -1.89
CA ALA A 81 -1.14 -10.70 -2.68
C ALA A 81 -2.00 -11.58 -3.60
N PHE A 82 -1.58 -11.75 -4.84
CA PHE A 82 -2.24 -12.68 -5.76
C PHE A 82 -1.24 -13.28 -6.75
N GLN A 83 -1.57 -14.48 -7.23
CA GLN A 83 -0.86 -15.10 -8.35
C GLN A 83 -1.52 -14.69 -9.66
N THR A 84 -0.69 -14.42 -10.67
CA THR A 84 -1.10 -14.06 -12.03
C THR A 84 -0.04 -14.58 -13.02
N SER A 85 -0.25 -14.37 -14.32
CA SER A 85 0.74 -14.64 -15.35
C SER A 85 0.84 -13.48 -16.35
N VAL A 86 1.96 -13.42 -17.07
CA VAL A 86 2.14 -12.45 -18.15
C VAL A 86 1.16 -12.78 -19.28
N ILE A 87 0.36 -11.81 -19.71
CA ILE A 87 -0.34 -11.89 -20.99
C ILE A 87 0.65 -11.49 -22.09
N GLU A 88 1.14 -10.25 -22.03
CA GLU A 88 2.07 -9.71 -23.02
C GLU A 88 2.84 -8.49 -22.49
N THR A 89 3.98 -8.17 -23.11
CA THR A 89 4.70 -6.91 -22.90
C THR A 89 4.38 -5.92 -24.00
N ILE A 90 3.90 -4.74 -23.62
CA ILE A 90 3.61 -3.61 -24.49
C ILE A 90 4.85 -2.71 -24.49
N THR A 91 5.42 -2.43 -25.67
CA THR A 91 6.61 -1.57 -25.81
C THR A 91 6.34 -0.23 -26.49
N ASP A 92 5.23 -0.12 -27.21
CA ASP A 92 4.77 1.06 -27.93
C ASP A 92 3.24 1.18 -27.82
N PRO A 93 2.65 2.37 -27.56
CA PRO A 93 3.31 3.65 -27.26
C PRO A 93 3.83 3.75 -25.81
N ILE A 94 3.56 2.74 -24.98
CA ILE A 94 3.94 2.71 -23.56
C ILE A 94 4.76 1.46 -23.24
N ARG A 95 5.60 1.54 -22.19
CA ARG A 95 6.38 0.41 -21.67
C ARG A 95 5.67 -0.23 -20.48
N ALA A 96 4.80 -1.20 -20.77
CA ALA A 96 3.91 -1.82 -19.81
C ALA A 96 3.81 -3.34 -19.98
N ILE A 97 3.30 -4.01 -18.97
CA ILE A 97 3.05 -5.46 -18.95
C ILE A 97 1.56 -5.63 -18.71
N ALA A 98 0.89 -6.34 -19.62
CA ALA A 98 -0.44 -6.87 -19.38
C ALA A 98 -0.29 -8.19 -18.62
N ILE A 99 -1.02 -8.34 -17.51
CA ILE A 99 -1.05 -9.54 -16.68
C ILE A 99 -2.50 -9.98 -16.49
N GLU A 100 -2.70 -11.29 -16.30
CA GLU A 100 -4.04 -11.85 -16.09
C GLU A 100 -4.71 -11.23 -14.86
N TYR A 101 -6.02 -11.00 -14.96
CA TYR A 101 -6.81 -10.63 -13.80
C TYR A 101 -6.82 -11.79 -12.79
N PRO A 102 -6.47 -11.55 -11.50
CA PRO A 102 -6.37 -12.63 -10.53
C PRO A 102 -7.74 -13.17 -10.14
N LYS A 103 -7.82 -14.50 -10.02
CA LYS A 103 -9.04 -15.19 -9.54
C LYS A 103 -9.19 -15.11 -8.02
N VAL A 104 -8.07 -15.16 -7.30
CA VAL A 104 -8.04 -15.16 -5.84
C VAL A 104 -7.05 -14.11 -5.38
N VAL A 105 -7.49 -13.26 -4.46
CA VAL A 105 -6.69 -12.22 -3.84
C VAL A 105 -6.64 -12.50 -2.35
N GLN A 106 -5.45 -12.62 -1.81
CA GLN A 106 -5.21 -12.75 -0.38
C GLN A 106 -4.98 -11.38 0.23
N GLN A 107 -5.68 -11.06 1.30
CA GLN A 107 -5.44 -9.86 2.11
C GLN A 107 -4.85 -10.27 3.46
N ARG A 108 -3.93 -9.46 3.97
CA ARG A 108 -3.43 -9.56 5.34
C ARG A 108 -3.30 -8.17 5.94
N GLU A 109 -4.10 -7.89 6.95
CA GLU A 109 -3.99 -6.66 7.73
C GLU A 109 -2.66 -6.64 8.49
N LEU A 110 -1.87 -5.58 8.28
CA LEU A 110 -0.60 -5.41 9.00
C LEU A 110 -0.80 -4.69 10.33
N ARG A 111 -1.89 -3.94 10.48
CA ARG A 111 -2.16 -3.15 11.69
C ARG A 111 -2.94 -3.99 12.70
N ILE A 112 -2.39 -4.09 13.89
CA ILE A 112 -3.08 -4.73 15.03
C ILE A 112 -4.32 -3.90 15.45
N VAL A 113 -4.32 -2.60 15.19
CA VAL A 113 -5.39 -1.67 15.58
C VAL A 113 -5.80 -0.80 14.40
N LYS A 114 -7.11 -0.73 14.16
CA LYS A 114 -7.71 0.15 13.15
C LYS A 114 -7.34 1.62 13.39
N ARG A 115 -7.01 2.32 12.32
CA ARG A 115 -6.81 3.78 12.31
C ARG A 115 -8.03 4.45 11.70
N ASN A 116 -8.47 5.54 12.30
CA ASN A 116 -9.50 6.41 11.75
C ASN A 116 -8.82 7.59 11.05
N ASN A 117 -9.17 7.83 9.80
CA ASN A 117 -8.75 9.03 9.08
C ASN A 117 -9.51 10.24 9.67
N VAL A 118 -8.77 11.28 10.05
CA VAL A 118 -9.29 12.49 10.69
C VAL A 118 -8.62 13.72 10.10
N ILE A 119 -9.17 14.91 10.35
CA ILE A 119 -8.50 16.19 10.09
C ILE A 119 -8.73 17.06 11.31
N ILE A 120 -7.82 17.02 12.27
CA ILE A 120 -7.97 17.69 13.56
C ILE A 120 -6.81 18.68 13.75
N PRO A 121 -7.08 19.98 13.90
CA PRO A 121 -6.08 20.96 14.32
C PRO A 121 -5.52 20.60 15.69
N GLY A 122 -4.22 20.80 15.84
CA GLY A 122 -3.51 20.49 17.08
C GLY A 122 -2.20 21.22 17.20
N ARG A 123 -1.48 20.92 18.27
CA ARG A 123 -0.14 21.44 18.55
C ARG A 123 0.73 20.32 19.08
N VAL A 124 2.03 20.42 18.83
CA VAL A 124 3.02 19.44 19.29
C VAL A 124 4.06 20.15 20.15
N GLU A 125 4.32 19.60 21.32
CA GLU A 125 5.41 20.00 22.21
C GLU A 125 6.57 19.01 22.08
N ALA A 126 7.75 19.51 21.73
CA ALA A 126 8.95 18.72 21.50
C ALA A 126 10.19 19.53 21.90
N LYS A 127 11.15 18.95 22.66
CA LYS A 127 12.44 19.58 22.96
C LYS A 127 12.34 21.05 23.46
N LYS A 128 11.31 21.35 24.27
CA LYS A 128 10.97 22.71 24.78
C LYS A 128 10.54 23.72 23.69
N THR A 129 10.12 23.23 22.54
CA THR A 129 9.51 24.00 21.46
C THR A 129 8.08 23.53 21.23
N GLU A 130 7.23 24.44 20.80
CA GLU A 130 5.83 24.18 20.45
C GLU A 130 5.60 24.63 19.01
N PHE A 131 4.84 23.84 18.25
CA PHE A 131 4.49 24.15 16.87
C PHE A 131 3.12 23.59 16.50
N ASP A 132 2.48 24.28 15.55
CA ASP A 132 1.17 23.89 15.03
C ASP A 132 1.27 22.61 14.20
N ALA A 133 0.23 21.78 14.30
CA ALA A 133 0.11 20.55 13.57
C ALA A 133 -1.34 20.25 13.17
N VAL A 134 -1.50 19.37 12.20
CA VAL A 134 -2.79 18.78 11.82
C VAL A 134 -2.66 17.27 11.91
N VAL A 135 -3.53 16.63 12.70
CA VAL A 135 -3.61 15.17 12.83
C VAL A 135 -4.46 14.62 11.71
N PHE A 136 -3.93 13.62 11.00
CA PHE A 136 -4.51 13.00 9.81
C PHE A 136 -5.03 11.57 10.04
N ASP A 137 -4.47 10.85 11.02
CA ASP A 137 -5.05 9.59 11.48
C ASP A 137 -4.80 9.36 12.97
N LEU A 138 -5.73 8.63 13.60
CA LEU A 138 -5.71 8.27 15.02
C LEU A 138 -6.06 6.79 15.21
N SER A 139 -5.39 6.15 16.16
CA SER A 139 -5.72 4.82 16.68
C SER A 139 -5.52 4.80 18.19
N LYS A 140 -5.92 3.70 18.84
CA LYS A 140 -5.65 3.51 20.28
C LYS A 140 -4.15 3.54 20.63
N ASN A 141 -3.27 3.22 19.68
CA ASN A 141 -1.83 3.07 19.92
C ASN A 141 -0.98 4.20 19.32
N GLY A 142 -1.59 5.22 18.71
CA GLY A 142 -0.82 6.31 18.11
C GLY A 142 -1.59 7.10 17.05
N CYS A 143 -0.91 8.10 16.51
CA CYS A 143 -1.47 9.02 15.51
C CYS A 143 -0.43 9.38 14.43
N ARG A 144 -0.89 9.95 13.32
CA ARG A 144 -0.05 10.64 12.33
C ARG A 144 -0.48 12.10 12.26
N PHE A 145 0.49 13.00 12.31
CA PHE A 145 0.27 14.42 12.10
C PHE A 145 1.23 14.98 11.05
N LYS A 146 0.91 16.15 10.52
CA LYS A 146 1.84 16.96 9.73
C LYS A 146 1.97 18.32 10.40
N TYR A 147 3.13 18.93 10.26
CA TYR A 147 3.43 20.28 10.73
C TYR A 147 4.14 21.05 9.63
N GLN A 148 4.16 22.38 9.73
CA GLN A 148 4.97 23.21 8.85
C GLN A 148 6.32 23.48 9.49
N ASP A 149 7.40 23.15 8.78
CA ASP A 149 8.76 23.39 9.24
C ASP A 149 9.20 24.82 8.91
N ASN A 150 8.70 25.79 9.69
CA ASN A 150 8.85 27.23 9.38
C ASN A 150 10.00 27.93 10.13
N LYS A 151 10.93 27.23 10.78
CA LYS A 151 12.09 27.90 11.43
C LYS A 151 13.39 27.11 11.37
N SER A 152 14.47 27.84 11.09
CA SER A 152 15.89 27.46 11.09
C SER A 152 16.47 26.85 12.39
N ASN A 153 15.63 26.50 13.37
CA ASN A 153 16.05 25.94 14.67
C ASN A 153 15.26 24.71 15.11
N LEU A 154 14.38 24.14 14.26
CA LEU A 154 13.91 22.78 14.49
C LEU A 154 15.02 21.83 14.03
N ASN A 155 15.84 21.38 14.99
CA ASN A 155 16.49 20.08 14.82
C ASN A 155 15.38 19.09 14.47
N SER A 156 15.32 18.68 13.21
CA SER A 156 14.27 17.83 12.67
C SER A 156 13.92 16.73 13.66
N LEU A 157 12.62 16.53 13.93
CA LEU A 157 12.15 15.43 14.76
C LEU A 157 12.80 14.14 14.27
N ARG A 158 13.36 13.36 15.19
CA ARG A 158 14.02 12.09 14.88
C ARG A 158 13.21 10.95 15.45
N GLU A 159 13.41 9.77 14.87
CA GLU A 159 12.91 8.54 15.46
C GLU A 159 13.42 8.41 16.90
N GLY A 160 12.50 8.08 17.83
CA GLY A 160 12.78 7.99 19.26
C GLY A 160 12.60 9.28 20.06
N ASP A 161 12.34 10.42 19.43
CA ASP A 161 12.01 11.66 20.17
C ASP A 161 10.67 11.50 20.93
N LEU A 162 10.65 11.92 22.20
CA LEU A 162 9.42 11.99 23.00
C LEU A 162 8.70 13.31 22.73
N LEU A 163 7.42 13.22 22.36
CA LEU A 163 6.57 14.35 22.00
C LEU A 163 5.26 14.30 22.79
N ARG A 164 4.67 15.46 23.05
CA ARG A 164 3.26 15.56 23.45
C ARG A 164 2.45 16.18 22.32
N VAL A 165 1.37 15.51 21.93
CA VAL A 165 0.47 15.97 20.88
C VAL A 165 -0.85 16.34 21.53
N TYR A 166 -1.31 17.57 21.30
CA TYR A 166 -2.61 18.05 21.76
C TYR A 166 -3.51 18.24 20.53
N CYS A 167 -4.74 17.77 20.63
CA CYS A 167 -5.72 17.81 19.54
C CYS A 167 -7.01 18.42 20.06
N GLN A 168 -7.67 19.26 19.28
CA GLN A 168 -9.00 19.78 19.63
C GLN A 168 -10.07 18.92 18.97
N PHE A 169 -10.69 18.03 19.74
CA PHE A 169 -11.80 17.23 19.23
C PHE A 169 -13.06 18.10 19.11
N PRO A 170 -13.70 18.18 17.93
CA PRO A 170 -14.95 18.90 17.78
C PRO A 170 -16.01 18.36 18.74
N GLY A 171 -16.68 19.24 19.48
CA GLY A 171 -17.78 18.87 20.37
C GLY A 171 -17.37 18.39 21.77
N VAL A 172 -16.08 18.47 22.13
CA VAL A 172 -15.63 18.30 23.51
C VAL A 172 -15.46 19.69 24.12
N SER A 173 -16.38 20.10 25.00
CA SER A 173 -16.21 21.26 25.87
C SER A 173 -15.38 20.86 27.09
N ASP A 174 -14.47 21.75 27.51
CA ASP A 174 -13.61 21.58 28.69
C ASP A 174 -14.40 21.30 29.99
#